data_AF-A0A938J0G7-F1
#
_entry.id   AF-A0A938J0G7-F1
#
_cell.length_a   1.000
_cell.length_b   1.000
_cell.length_c   1.000
_cell.angle_alpha   90.00
_cell.angle_beta   90.00
_cell.angle_gamma   90.00
#
_symmetry.space_group_name_H-M   'P 1'
#
loop_
_entity.id
_entity.type
_entity.pdbx_description
1 polymer ?
#
loop_
_entity_poly.entity_id
_entity_poly.type
_entity_poly.pdbx_seq_one_letter_code
_entity_poly.pdbx_strand_id
1 'polypeptide(L)'
;MPTQCDEIAVLLPQVVDSAEPVALPVQRHVESCLRCQAELARYRRMLRGLQLLRTQYFEPTPGLLAGTLATITAAGERRAVTSVLTKKRLAYAGAVAGAVAAAGTTTVALVVARAKRRALPV
;
A
#
# COMPACT_ATOMS: atom_id res chain seq x y z
N MET A 1 23.14 11.25 26.67
CA MET A 1 22.18 11.07 27.79
C MET A 1 22.12 9.58 28.10
N PRO A 2 22.24 9.15 29.37
CA PRO A 2 21.99 7.76 29.70
C PRO A 2 20.51 7.46 29.41
N THR A 3 20.25 6.51 28.53
CA THR A 3 18.92 5.98 28.28
C THR A 3 18.40 5.36 29.57
N GLN A 4 17.23 5.80 30.03
CA GLN A 4 16.66 5.29 31.27
C GLN A 4 16.00 3.93 31.01
N CYS A 5 16.06 3.02 31.99
CA CYS A 5 15.49 1.68 31.83
C CYS A 5 13.99 1.73 31.52
N ASP A 6 13.26 2.73 32.04
CA ASP A 6 11.82 2.87 31.83
C ASP A 6 11.49 3.26 30.38
N GLU A 7 12.34 4.07 29.73
CA GLU A 7 12.21 4.40 28.30
C GLU A 7 12.45 3.16 27.43
N ILE A 8 13.44 2.35 27.80
CA ILE A 8 13.78 1.12 27.07
C ILE A 8 12.73 0.04 27.25
N ALA A 9 12.09 -0.05 28.42
CA ALA A 9 11.07 -1.05 28.71
C ALA A 9 9.93 -1.05 27.68
N VAL A 10 9.56 0.13 27.18
CA VAL A 10 8.52 0.31 26.15
C VAL A 10 8.98 -0.20 24.78
N LEU A 11 10.29 -0.18 24.51
CA LEU A 11 10.90 -0.60 23.25
C LEU A 11 11.25 -2.09 23.23
N LEU A 12 11.33 -2.77 24.39
CA LEU A 12 11.69 -4.19 24.50
C LEU A 12 10.87 -5.13 23.60
N PRO A 13 9.55 -4.97 23.40
CA PRO A 13 8.79 -5.80 22.47
C PRO A 13 9.34 -5.75 21.04
N GLN A 14 9.70 -4.55 20.55
CA GLN A 14 10.34 -4.36 19.25
C GLN A 14 11.74 -4.97 19.21
N VAL A 15 12.47 -4.97 20.33
CA VAL A 15 13.78 -5.65 20.42
C VAL A 15 13.65 -7.17 20.30
N VAL A 16 12.54 -7.74 20.77
CA VAL A 16 12.29 -9.18 20.63
C VAL A 16 11.77 -9.52 19.23
N ASP A 17 10.95 -8.67 18.65
CA ASP A 17 10.41 -8.85 17.30
C ASP A 17 11.45 -8.45 16.24
N SER A 18 12.10 -9.43 15.60
CA SER A 18 13.24 -9.20 14.69
C SER A 18 12.85 -8.56 13.35
N ALA A 19 11.62 -8.06 13.21
CA ALA A 19 11.10 -7.47 11.99
C ALA A 19 11.72 -6.10 11.66
N GLU A 20 12.12 -5.32 12.68
CA GLU A 20 12.70 -4.00 12.48
C GLU A 20 14.04 -3.79 13.21
N PRO A 21 14.99 -3.06 12.61
CA PRO A 21 16.27 -2.77 13.24
C PRO A 21 16.08 -1.80 14.41
N VAL A 22 16.59 -2.19 15.58
CA VAL A 22 16.58 -1.36 16.79
C VAL A 22 17.78 -0.40 16.79
N ALA A 23 17.58 0.83 17.30
CA ALA A 23 18.66 1.80 17.43
C ALA A 23 19.81 1.30 18.33
N LEU A 24 21.06 1.50 17.88
CA LEU A 24 22.29 1.07 18.57
C LEU A 24 22.39 1.49 20.06
N PRO A 25 21.95 2.69 20.49
CA PRO A 25 21.99 3.05 21.92
C PRO A 25 21.10 2.16 22.79
N VAL A 26 19.95 1.73 22.27
CA VAL A 26 19.02 0.83 22.98
C VAL A 26 19.65 -0.56 23.09
N GLN A 27 20.22 -1.08 22.01
CA GLN A 27 20.93 -2.37 22.02
C GLN A 27 22.06 -2.38 23.06
N ARG A 28 22.95 -1.37 23.03
CA ARG A 28 24.07 -1.27 24.00
C ARG A 28 23.61 -1.20 25.45
N HIS A 29 22.51 -0.50 25.73
CA HIS A 29 21.97 -0.46 27.08
C HIS A 29 21.39 -1.82 27.48
N VAL A 30 20.62 -2.48 26.62
CA VAL A 30 20.06 -3.81 26.90
C VAL A 30 21.18 -4.83 27.13
N GLU A 31 22.28 -4.75 26.39
CA GLU A 31 23.45 -5.62 26.57
C GLU A 31 24.23 -5.36 27.87
N SER A 32 24.16 -4.16 28.44
CA SER A 32 24.91 -3.79 29.65
C SER A 32 24.08 -3.73 30.93
N CYS A 33 22.75 -3.65 30.84
CA CYS A 33 21.86 -3.49 31.98
C CYS A 33 21.09 -4.78 32.34
N LEU A 34 21.40 -5.37 33.50
CA LEU A 34 20.77 -6.61 34.00
C LEU A 34 19.24 -6.51 34.15
N ARG A 35 18.70 -5.34 34.52
CA ARG A 35 17.24 -5.12 34.62
C ARG A 35 16.58 -5.28 33.25
N CYS A 36 17.14 -4.64 32.22
CA CYS A 36 16.63 -4.73 30.86
C CYS A 36 16.80 -6.14 30.26
N GLN A 37 17.88 -6.84 30.60
CA GLN A 37 18.08 -8.25 30.21
C GLN A 37 17.03 -9.17 30.83
N ALA A 38 16.71 -8.98 32.12
CA ALA A 38 15.70 -9.76 32.81
C ALA A 38 14.31 -9.56 32.19
N GLU A 39 13.94 -8.31 31.88
CA GLU A 39 12.68 -8.01 31.19
C GLU A 39 12.65 -8.60 29.78
N LEU A 40 13.74 -8.49 29.01
CA LEU A 40 13.85 -9.11 27.68
C LEU A 40 13.67 -10.64 27.74
N ALA A 41 14.23 -11.30 28.75
CA ALA A 41 14.06 -12.73 28.97
C ALA A 41 12.60 -13.10 29.29
N ARG A 42 11.87 -12.26 30.05
CA ARG A 42 10.42 -12.42 30.32
C ARG A 42 9.61 -12.32 29.03
N TYR A 43 9.85 -11.31 28.21
CA TYR A 43 9.18 -11.17 26.90
C TYR A 43 9.42 -12.39 26.00
N ARG A 44 10.67 -12.85 25.88
CA ARG A 44 11.00 -14.06 25.11
C ARG A 44 10.29 -15.30 25.64
N ARG A 45 10.15 -15.44 26.96
CA ARG A 45 9.41 -16.56 27.58
C ARG A 45 7.92 -16.50 27.25
N MET A 46 7.32 -15.31 27.33
CA MET A 46 5.92 -15.10 26.97
C MET A 46 5.66 -15.44 25.50
N LEU A 47 6.51 -14.94 24.57
CA LEU A 47 6.38 -15.24 23.15
C LEU A 47 6.53 -16.74 22.85
N ARG A 48 7.45 -17.45 23.52
CA ARG A 48 7.54 -18.91 23.39
C ARG A 48 6.23 -19.59 23.81
N GLY A 49 5.60 -19.11 24.89
CA GLY A 49 4.28 -19.60 25.32
C GLY A 49 3.19 -19.37 24.27
N LEU A 50 3.14 -18.17 23.67
CA LEU A 50 2.20 -17.86 22.59
C LEU A 50 2.47 -18.68 21.32
N GLN A 51 3.74 -18.95 21.00
CA GLN A 51 4.12 -19.79 19.87
C GLN A 51 3.66 -21.24 20.05
N LEU A 52 3.63 -21.77 21.28
CA LEU A 52 3.06 -23.10 21.57
C LEU A 52 1.54 -23.16 21.34
N LEU A 53 0.83 -22.07 21.64
CA LEU A 53 -0.61 -21.97 21.36
C LEU A 53 -0.90 -21.88 19.86
N ARG A 54 0.02 -21.33 19.06
CA ARG A 54 -0.15 -21.20 17.61
C ARG A 54 -0.35 -22.55 16.90
N THR A 55 0.20 -23.63 17.45
CA THR A 55 0.06 -24.98 16.87
C THR A 55 -1.16 -25.73 17.39
N GLN A 56 -1.92 -25.16 18.32
CA GLN A 56 -3.19 -25.76 18.73
C GLN A 56 -4.21 -25.53 17.61
N TYR A 57 -4.62 -26.64 17.00
CA TYR A 57 -5.60 -26.62 15.93
C TYR A 57 -6.98 -26.33 16.52
N PHE A 58 -7.60 -25.25 16.08
CA PHE A 58 -8.98 -24.93 16.37
C PHE A 58 -9.79 -25.12 15.09
N GLU A 59 -10.79 -26.01 15.12
CA GLU A 59 -11.66 -26.24 13.97
C GLU A 59 -12.38 -24.92 13.65
N PRO A 60 -12.22 -24.35 12.44
CA PRO A 60 -12.89 -23.13 12.05
C PRO A 60 -14.40 -23.37 11.99
N THR A 61 -15.20 -22.33 12.28
CA THR A 61 -16.65 -22.39 12.15
C THR A 61 -17.04 -22.91 10.76
N PRO A 62 -17.94 -23.92 10.66
CA PRO A 62 -18.32 -24.48 9.38
C PRO A 62 -18.81 -23.38 8.43
N GLY A 63 -18.34 -23.41 7.18
CA GLY A 63 -18.67 -22.41 6.16
C GLY A 63 -17.78 -21.16 6.15
N LEU A 64 -16.90 -20.94 7.13
CA LEU A 64 -16.01 -19.77 7.16
C LEU A 64 -15.05 -19.73 5.97
N LEU A 65 -14.50 -20.88 5.55
CA LEU A 65 -13.67 -20.99 4.36
C LEU A 65 -14.46 -20.62 3.09
N ALA A 66 -15.67 -21.17 2.94
CA ALA A 66 -16.51 -20.89 1.79
C ALA A 66 -16.91 -19.41 1.73
N GLY A 67 -17.27 -18.81 2.87
CA GLY A 67 -17.60 -17.39 2.98
C GLY A 67 -16.43 -16.47 2.66
N THR A 68 -15.23 -16.77 3.20
CA THR A 68 -14.02 -15.98 2.90
C THR A 68 -13.65 -16.07 1.41
N LEU A 69 -13.69 -17.25 0.81
CA LEU A 69 -13.45 -17.41 -0.63
C LEU A 69 -14.49 -16.65 -1.47
N ALA A 70 -15.78 -16.72 -1.11
CA ALA A 70 -16.84 -15.98 -1.80
C ALA A 70 -16.64 -14.45 -1.73
N THR A 71 -16.17 -13.92 -0.60
CA THR A 71 -15.89 -12.48 -0.48
C THR A 71 -14.68 -12.05 -1.31
N ILE A 72 -13.62 -12.86 -1.35
CA ILE A 72 -12.43 -12.60 -2.16
C ILE A 72 -12.78 -12.64 -3.66
N THR A 73 -13.53 -13.64 -4.11
CA THR A 73 -13.94 -13.77 -5.52
C THR A 73 -14.83 -12.61 -5.94
N ALA A 74 -15.83 -12.24 -5.14
CA ALA A 74 -16.70 -11.10 -5.42
C ALA A 74 -15.92 -9.77 -5.53
N ALA A 75 -14.90 -9.56 -4.67
CA ALA A 75 -14.03 -8.40 -4.78
C ALA A 75 -13.16 -8.42 -6.05
N GLY A 76 -12.64 -9.60 -6.42
CA GLY A 76 -11.90 -9.82 -7.66
C GLY A 76 -12.73 -9.54 -8.91
N GLU A 77 -13.96 -10.05 -8.96
CA GLU A 77 -14.89 -9.83 -10.07
C GLU A 77 -15.22 -8.35 -10.26
N ARG A 78 -15.54 -7.63 -9.18
CA ARG A 78 -15.77 -6.17 -9.22
C ARG A 78 -14.57 -5.41 -9.77
N ARG A 79 -13.35 -5.80 -9.36
CA ARG A 79 -12.12 -5.19 -9.86
C ARG A 79 -11.87 -5.50 -11.33
N ALA A 80 -12.14 -6.74 -11.75
CA ALA A 80 -12.05 -7.15 -13.14
C ALA A 80 -13.03 -6.34 -14.02
N VAL A 81 -14.30 -6.25 -13.63
CA VAL A 81 -15.34 -5.50 -14.34
C VAL A 81 -14.98 -4.03 -14.46
N THR A 82 -14.59 -3.38 -13.36
CA THR A 82 -14.19 -1.95 -13.38
C THR A 82 -12.96 -1.72 -14.25
N SER A 83 -11.97 -2.63 -14.24
CA SER A 83 -10.79 -2.52 -15.11
C SER A 83 -11.14 -2.64 -16.60
N VAL A 84 -12.06 -3.54 -16.97
CA VAL A 84 -12.54 -3.70 -18.35
C VAL A 84 -13.31 -2.46 -18.79
N LEU A 85 -14.19 -1.93 -17.94
CA LEU A 85 -14.93 -0.71 -18.21
C LEU A 85 -14.01 0.51 -18.36
N THR A 86 -12.99 0.63 -17.51
CA THR A 86 -12.00 1.72 -17.57
C THR A 86 -11.18 1.62 -18.87
N LYS A 87 -10.74 0.42 -19.25
CA LYS A 87 -10.06 0.19 -20.55
C LYS A 87 -10.94 0.59 -21.73
N LYS A 88 -12.22 0.20 -21.73
CA LYS A 88 -13.17 0.60 -22.79
C LYS A 88 -13.36 2.12 -22.81
N ARG A 89 -13.55 2.78 -21.67
CA ARG A 89 -13.69 4.24 -21.59
C ARG A 89 -12.47 4.99 -22.10
N LEU A 90 -11.26 4.52 -21.78
CA LEU A 90 -10.02 5.07 -22.32
C LEU A 90 -9.92 4.88 -23.84
N ALA A 91 -10.33 3.72 -24.36
CA ALA A 91 -10.38 3.47 -25.80
C ALA A 91 -11.39 4.40 -26.52
N TYR A 92 -12.59 4.60 -25.95
CA TYR A 92 -13.57 5.54 -26.49
C TYR A 92 -13.09 7.00 -26.42
N ALA A 93 -12.48 7.42 -25.30
CA ALA A 93 -11.92 8.76 -25.16
C ALA A 93 -10.79 9.01 -26.17
N GLY A 94 -9.92 8.01 -26.41
CA GLY A 94 -8.90 8.06 -27.44
C GLY A 94 -9.47 8.16 -28.86
N ALA A 95 -10.56 7.44 -29.15
CA ALA A 95 -11.24 7.52 -30.45
C ALA A 95 -11.88 8.89 -30.70
N VAL A 96 -12.53 9.48 -29.69
CA VAL A 96 -13.11 10.83 -29.80
C VAL A 96 -12.02 11.89 -29.94
N ALA A 97 -10.94 11.80 -29.16
CA ALA A 97 -9.80 12.71 -29.31
C ALA A 97 -9.12 12.58 -30.69
N GLY A 98 -8.99 11.36 -31.22
CA GLY A 98 -8.48 11.11 -32.57
C GLY A 98 -9.37 11.67 -33.68
N ALA A 99 -10.71 11.57 -33.53
CA ALA A 99 -11.66 12.13 -34.49
C ALA A 99 -11.68 13.67 -34.49
N VAL A 100 -11.54 14.31 -33.32
CA VAL A 100 -11.42 15.77 -33.21
C VAL A 100 -10.10 16.27 -33.81
N ALA A 101 -9.00 15.53 -33.67
CA ALA A 101 -7.73 15.84 -34.31
C ALA A 101 -7.78 15.73 -35.85
N ALA A 102 -8.59 14.82 -36.39
CA ALA A 102 -8.77 14.66 -37.84
C ALA A 102 -9.70 15.70 -38.48
N ALA A 103 -10.65 16.27 -37.72
CA ALA A 103 -11.58 17.29 -38.21
C ALA A 103 -11.10 18.75 -38.00
N GLY A 104 -10.05 18.97 -37.20
CA GLY A 104 -9.59 20.30 -36.79
C GLY A 104 -8.51 20.96 -37.67
N THR A 105 -7.93 20.26 -38.64
CA THR A 105 -6.82 20.82 -39.44
C THR A 105 -7.26 21.61 -40.67
N THR A 106 -8.47 21.40 -41.18
CA THR A 106 -8.94 22.12 -42.38
C THR A 106 -9.67 23.43 -42.06
N THR A 107 -10.40 23.51 -40.94
CA THR A 107 -11.18 24.73 -40.62
C THR A 107 -10.35 25.82 -39.94
N VAL A 108 -9.42 25.48 -39.04
CA VAL A 108 -8.58 26.48 -38.37
C VAL A 108 -7.57 27.10 -39.35
N ALA A 109 -6.97 26.30 -40.24
CA ALA A 109 -6.04 26.80 -41.26
C ALA A 109 -6.72 27.75 -42.26
N LEU A 110 -7.97 27.46 -42.67
CA LEU A 110 -8.72 28.31 -43.60
C LEU A 110 -9.19 29.63 -42.97
N VAL A 111 -9.50 29.66 -41.67
CA VAL A 111 -9.88 30.89 -40.96
C VAL A 111 -8.67 31.81 -40.76
N VAL A 112 -7.50 31.25 -40.41
CA VAL A 112 -6.25 32.02 -40.28
C VAL A 112 -5.77 32.55 -41.65
N ALA A 113 -5.89 31.76 -42.72
CA ALA A 113 -5.52 32.19 -44.07
C ALA A 113 -6.43 33.31 -44.63
N ARG A 114 -7.74 33.31 -44.29
CA ARG A 114 -8.68 34.38 -44.69
C ARG A 114 -8.43 35.70 -43.95
N ALA A 115 -8.07 35.63 -42.66
CA ALA A 115 -7.76 36.83 -41.87
C ALA A 115 -6.51 37.56 -42.43
N LYS A 116 -5.49 36.80 -42.84
CA LYS A 116 -4.25 37.36 -43.39
C LYS A 116 -4.42 38.04 -44.76
N ARG A 117 -5.38 37.59 -45.58
CA ARG A 117 -5.71 38.23 -46.88
C ARG A 117 -6.55 39.51 -46.75
N ARG A 118 -7.30 39.67 -45.65
CA ARG A 118 -8.04 40.92 -45.35
C ARG A 118 -7.17 42.01 -44.73
N ALA A 119 -5.98 41.65 -44.23
CA ALA A 119 -5.04 42.58 -43.60
C ALA A 119 -4.03 43.22 -44.56
N LEU A 120 -4.09 42.95 -45.88
CA LEU A 120 -3.41 43.74 -46.90
C LEU A 120 -4.45 44.58 -47.69
N PRO A 121 -4.71 45.83 -47.28
CA PRO A 121 -5.09 46.88 -48.22
C PRO A 121 -3.84 47.37 -48.98
N VAL A 122 -4.09 47.85 -50.20
CA VAL A 122 -3.19 48.48 -51.22
C VAL A 122 -1.90 49.10 -50.67
#